data_AF-A0A2T6IQV6-F1
#
_entry.id   AF-A0A2T6IQV6-F1
#
_cell.length_a   1.000
_cell.length_b   1.000
_cell.length_c   1.000
_cell.angle_alpha   90.00
_cell.angle_beta   90.00
_cell.angle_gamma   90.00
#
_symmetry.space_group_name_H-M   'P 1'
#
loop_
_entity.id
_entity.type
_entity.pdbx_description
1 polymer ?
#
loop_
_entity_poly.entity_id
_entity_poly.type
_entity_poly.pdbx_seq_one_letter_code
_entity_poly.pdbx_strand_id
1 'polypeptide(L)'
;MVLFNDTIEFNIKYGCPSATDEEMRAAAKQAEIDDVIMRMPQGYSTVVGERGLKLSGGERQRIGIARCLLRNPAIAVFDEATSALDSHTEQKILKAFRAMARGRTTLVIAHRLSTISDADKIIYLKEGKIAEMGTHAELLEKERGLYRALWESQQHQEQEEAVSTPDLTLS
;
A
#
# COMPACT_ATOMS: atom_id res chain seq x y z
N MET A 1 -7.99 -3.62 -5.28
CA MET A 1 -9.04 -3.29 -4.29
C MET A 1 -10.33 -2.93 -5.02
N VAL A 2 -11.44 -3.58 -4.72
CA VAL A 2 -12.75 -3.26 -5.32
C VAL A 2 -13.46 -2.21 -4.46
N LEU A 3 -13.92 -1.13 -5.10
CA LEU A 3 -14.77 -0.12 -4.50
C LEU A 3 -16.21 -0.31 -4.99
N PHE A 4 -17.17 -0.05 -4.12
CA PHE A 4 -18.58 0.01 -4.48
C PHE A 4 -18.86 1.28 -5.28
N ASN A 5 -19.83 1.23 -6.20
CA ASN A 5 -20.29 2.40 -6.94
C ASN A 5 -21.14 3.31 -6.04
N ASP A 6 -20.47 3.98 -5.11
CA ASP A 6 -21.05 4.84 -4.08
C ASP A 6 -20.06 5.98 -3.79
N THR A 7 -20.35 6.79 -2.78
CA THR A 7 -19.48 7.85 -2.28
C THR A 7 -18.16 7.31 -1.73
N ILE A 8 -17.15 8.18 -1.67
CA ILE A 8 -15.89 7.88 -0.99
C ILE A 8 -16.14 7.60 0.50
N GLU A 9 -17.01 8.40 1.14
CA GLU A 9 -17.45 8.17 2.52
C GLU A 9 -17.98 6.75 2.73
N PHE A 10 -18.96 6.32 1.92
CA PHE A 10 -19.52 4.97 2.02
C PHE A 10 -18.43 3.92 1.89
N ASN A 11 -17.53 4.10 0.92
CA ASN A 11 -16.44 3.17 0.70
C ASN A 11 -15.44 3.13 1.87
N ILE A 12 -15.17 4.23 2.57
CA ILE A 12 -14.29 4.23 3.74
C ILE A 12 -15.00 3.64 4.96
N LYS A 13 -16.25 4.04 5.23
CA LYS A 13 -17.08 3.53 6.34
C LYS A 13 -17.57 2.10 6.13
N TYR A 14 -17.32 1.50 4.97
CA TYR A 14 -17.71 0.13 4.69
C TYR A 14 -17.09 -0.85 5.70
N GLY A 15 -17.95 -1.56 6.45
CA GLY A 15 -17.55 -2.46 7.54
C GLY A 15 -17.49 -1.79 8.92
N CYS A 16 -17.69 -0.47 9.01
CA CYS A 16 -17.94 0.27 10.24
C CYS A 16 -18.94 1.44 9.99
N PRO A 17 -20.23 1.16 9.67
CA PRO A 17 -21.18 2.19 9.27
C PRO A 17 -21.50 3.22 10.38
N SER A 18 -21.29 2.83 11.64
CA SER A 18 -21.48 3.69 12.81
C SER A 18 -20.31 4.64 13.08
N ALA A 19 -19.22 4.55 12.31
CA ALA A 19 -18.07 5.43 12.46
C ALA A 19 -18.47 6.90 12.23
N THR A 20 -18.00 7.77 13.13
CA THR A 20 -18.16 9.21 13.02
C THR A 20 -17.36 9.76 11.85
N ASP A 21 -17.73 10.96 11.39
CA ASP A 21 -16.98 11.66 10.34
C ASP A 21 -15.55 12.01 10.77
N GLU A 22 -15.34 12.24 12.07
CA GLU A 22 -14.02 12.51 12.63
C GLU A 22 -13.12 11.28 12.55
N GLU A 23 -13.61 10.10 12.94
CA GLU A 23 -12.90 8.84 12.81
C GLU A 23 -12.59 8.51 11.34
N MET A 24 -13.58 8.70 10.45
CA MET A 24 -13.39 8.52 9.01
C MET A 24 -12.29 9.44 8.46
N ARG A 25 -12.33 10.74 8.78
CA ARG A 25 -11.31 11.70 8.36
C ARG A 25 -9.94 11.38 8.93
N ALA A 26 -9.88 10.94 10.20
CA ALA A 26 -8.63 10.51 10.82
C ALA A 26 -8.02 9.30 10.09
N ALA A 27 -8.84 8.33 9.68
CA ALA A 27 -8.39 7.18 8.89
C ALA A 27 -7.92 7.59 7.48
N ALA A 28 -8.63 8.51 6.83
CA ALA A 28 -8.26 9.03 5.51
C ALA A 28 -6.96 9.84 5.53
N LYS A 29 -6.70 10.61 6.61
CA LYS A 29 -5.42 11.31 6.82
C LYS A 29 -4.28 10.33 7.01
N GLN A 30 -4.46 9.31 7.85
CA GLN A 30 -3.47 8.25 8.05
C GLN A 30 -3.19 7.45 6.77
N ALA A 31 -4.17 7.35 5.88
CA ALA A 31 -4.03 6.73 4.57
C ALA A 31 -3.48 7.66 3.47
N GLU A 32 -3.08 8.90 3.80
CA GLU A 32 -2.53 9.88 2.86
C GLU A 32 -3.46 10.20 1.67
N ILE A 33 -4.79 10.22 1.91
CA ILE A 33 -5.80 10.46 0.86
C ILE A 33 -6.73 11.66 1.16
N ASP A 34 -6.79 12.15 2.39
CA ASP A 34 -7.66 13.27 2.78
C ASP A 34 -7.48 14.51 1.88
N ASP A 35 -6.26 14.98 1.66
CA ASP A 35 -5.98 16.16 0.81
C ASP A 35 -6.39 15.95 -0.66
N VAL A 36 -6.40 14.72 -1.13
CA VAL A 36 -6.86 14.39 -2.49
C VAL A 36 -8.38 14.48 -2.54
N ILE A 37 -9.05 13.88 -1.55
CA ILE A 37 -10.51 13.91 -1.42
C ILE A 37 -11.00 15.35 -1.29
N MET A 38 -10.37 16.15 -0.44
CA MET A 38 -10.77 17.55 -0.19
C MET A 38 -10.57 18.48 -1.38
N ARG A 39 -9.73 18.10 -2.36
CA ARG A 39 -9.60 18.83 -3.64
C ARG A 39 -10.68 18.47 -4.66
N MET A 40 -11.47 17.42 -4.42
CA MET A 40 -12.59 17.06 -5.28
C MET A 40 -13.77 18.02 -5.01
N PRO A 41 -14.55 18.43 -6.04
CA PRO A 41 -15.66 19.35 -5.86
C PRO A 41 -16.71 18.92 -4.83
N GLN A 42 -16.88 17.62 -4.63
CA GLN A 42 -17.84 17.03 -3.68
C GLN A 42 -17.19 16.41 -2.45
N GLY A 43 -15.86 16.53 -2.29
CA GLY A 43 -15.14 15.97 -1.15
C GLY A 43 -15.44 14.48 -0.96
N TYR A 44 -15.75 14.10 0.28
CA TYR A 44 -16.12 12.74 0.67
C TYR A 44 -17.42 12.23 0.03
N SER A 45 -18.29 13.13 -0.41
CA SER A 45 -19.53 12.79 -1.11
C SER A 45 -19.32 12.51 -2.60
N THR A 46 -18.08 12.61 -3.11
CA THR A 46 -17.75 12.24 -4.49
C THR A 46 -18.08 10.77 -4.76
N VAL A 47 -18.90 10.52 -5.78
CA VAL A 47 -19.23 9.15 -6.22
C VAL A 47 -18.10 8.58 -7.09
N VAL A 48 -17.55 7.43 -6.67
CA VAL A 48 -16.35 6.85 -7.30
C VAL A 48 -16.61 6.19 -8.68
N GLY A 49 -17.88 5.94 -9.02
CA GLY A 49 -18.30 5.27 -10.26
C GLY A 49 -18.16 3.73 -10.17
N GLU A 50 -18.59 3.01 -11.22
CA GLU A 50 -18.44 1.55 -11.27
C GLU A 50 -16.97 1.15 -11.02
N ARG A 51 -16.76 0.30 -10.00
CA ARG A 51 -15.43 -0.18 -9.56
C ARG A 51 -14.40 0.92 -9.26
N GLY A 52 -14.82 2.17 -9.03
CA GLY A 52 -13.90 3.27 -8.78
C GLY A 52 -13.15 3.76 -10.03
N LEU A 53 -13.75 3.65 -11.23
CA LEU A 53 -13.14 4.08 -12.50
C LEU A 53 -12.73 5.56 -12.54
N LYS A 54 -13.31 6.42 -11.69
CA LYS A 54 -12.94 7.84 -11.61
C LYS A 54 -11.68 8.11 -10.78
N LEU A 55 -11.07 7.08 -10.21
CA LEU A 55 -9.89 7.18 -9.35
C LEU A 55 -8.71 6.46 -9.99
N SER A 56 -7.52 7.01 -9.80
CA SER A 56 -6.27 6.31 -10.09
C SER A 56 -6.13 5.02 -9.27
N GLY A 57 -5.24 4.11 -9.71
CA GLY A 57 -4.95 2.88 -8.96
C GLY A 57 -4.53 3.15 -7.52
N GLY A 58 -3.63 4.12 -7.32
CA GLY A 58 -3.10 4.47 -5.99
C GLY A 58 -4.15 5.12 -5.08
N GLU A 59 -5.04 5.95 -5.62
CA GLU A 59 -6.15 6.51 -4.85
C GLU A 59 -7.12 5.42 -4.38
N ARG A 60 -7.47 4.47 -5.26
CA ARG A 60 -8.32 3.33 -4.86
C ARG A 60 -7.68 2.50 -3.76
N GLN A 61 -6.36 2.31 -3.82
CA GLN A 61 -5.62 1.57 -2.80
C GLN A 61 -5.62 2.32 -1.46
N ARG A 62 -5.32 3.62 -1.47
CA ARG A 62 -5.35 4.45 -0.25
C ARG A 62 -6.76 4.53 0.37
N ILE A 63 -7.83 4.59 -0.43
CA ILE A 63 -9.21 4.52 0.11
C ILE A 63 -9.46 3.22 0.88
N GLY A 64 -9.03 2.06 0.35
CA GLY A 64 -9.23 0.83 1.11
C GLY A 64 -8.22 0.62 2.24
N ILE A 65 -7.06 1.27 2.22
CA ILE A 65 -6.21 1.40 3.41
C ILE A 65 -6.96 2.20 4.48
N ALA A 66 -7.59 3.34 4.13
CA ALA A 66 -8.43 4.11 5.05
C ALA A 66 -9.58 3.26 5.61
N ARG A 67 -10.25 2.45 4.78
CA ARG A 67 -11.27 1.47 5.21
C ARG A 67 -10.72 0.49 6.24
N CYS A 68 -9.54 -0.07 6.01
CA CYS A 68 -8.90 -1.03 6.92
C CYS A 68 -8.47 -0.37 8.23
N LEU A 69 -7.90 0.83 8.16
CA LEU A 69 -7.53 1.65 9.32
C LEU A 69 -8.74 1.96 10.18
N LEU A 70 -9.85 2.39 9.58
CA LEU A 70 -11.09 2.72 10.27
C LEU A 70 -11.69 1.49 10.97
N ARG A 71 -11.69 0.34 10.30
CA ARG A 71 -12.17 -0.92 10.89
C ARG A 71 -11.27 -1.43 12.02
N ASN A 72 -9.99 -1.05 12.02
CA ASN A 72 -8.98 -1.44 12.99
C ASN A 72 -8.96 -2.95 13.34
N PRO A 73 -8.81 -3.86 12.35
CA PRO A 73 -8.81 -5.29 12.61
C PRO A 73 -7.55 -5.74 13.36
N ALA A 74 -7.67 -6.77 14.21
CA ALA A 74 -6.54 -7.37 14.91
C ALA A 74 -5.53 -8.05 13.96
N ILE A 75 -6.01 -8.57 12.83
CA ILE A 75 -5.21 -9.19 11.77
C ILE A 75 -5.55 -8.51 10.44
N ALA A 76 -4.54 -8.03 9.74
CA ALA A 76 -4.67 -7.43 8.42
C ALA A 76 -3.83 -8.19 7.39
N VAL A 77 -4.40 -8.46 6.22
CA VAL A 77 -3.72 -9.15 5.12
C VAL A 77 -3.74 -8.25 3.90
N PHE A 78 -2.56 -8.03 3.31
CA PHE A 78 -2.39 -7.21 2.13
C PHE A 78 -1.76 -8.02 1.01
N ASP A 79 -2.42 -8.01 -0.14
CA ASP A 79 -1.92 -8.59 -1.38
C ASP A 79 -1.47 -7.42 -2.26
N GLU A 80 -0.16 -7.23 -2.36
CA GLU A 80 0.44 -6.07 -3.00
C GLU A 80 0.62 -6.30 -4.51
N ALA A 81 -0.36 -5.85 -5.30
CA ALA A 81 -0.25 -5.74 -6.75
C ALA A 81 0.16 -4.30 -7.18
N THR A 82 1.29 -3.80 -6.70
CA THR A 82 1.75 -2.40 -6.91
C THR A 82 2.48 -2.14 -8.23
N SER A 83 2.39 -3.03 -9.22
CA SER A 83 3.19 -2.97 -10.46
C SER A 83 2.87 -1.82 -11.43
N ALA A 84 2.06 -0.82 -11.05
CA ALA A 84 1.61 0.25 -11.94
C ALA A 84 1.49 1.63 -11.26
N LEU A 85 2.20 1.87 -10.15
CA LEU A 85 2.16 3.15 -9.44
C LEU A 85 3.46 3.93 -9.62
N ASP A 86 3.34 5.25 -9.73
CA ASP A 86 4.50 6.15 -9.70
C ASP A 86 5.16 6.15 -8.31
N SER A 87 6.46 6.44 -8.26
CA SER A 87 7.28 6.35 -7.04
C SER A 87 6.77 7.25 -5.90
N HIS A 88 6.15 8.40 -6.20
CA HIS A 88 5.61 9.29 -5.17
C HIS A 88 4.33 8.73 -4.55
N THR A 89 3.42 8.22 -5.38
CA THR A 89 2.20 7.54 -4.93
C THR A 89 2.54 6.31 -4.10
N GLU A 90 3.57 5.56 -4.49
CA GLU A 90 4.07 4.40 -3.77
C GLU A 90 4.59 4.76 -2.37
N GLN A 91 5.44 5.78 -2.23
CA GLN A 91 5.94 6.21 -0.93
C GLN A 91 4.80 6.56 0.05
N LYS A 92 3.74 7.20 -0.44
CA LYS A 92 2.54 7.48 0.38
C LYS A 92 1.83 6.21 0.82
N ILE A 93 1.72 5.22 -0.07
CA ILE A 93 1.11 3.93 0.24
C ILE A 93 1.96 3.17 1.27
N LEU A 94 3.28 3.13 1.11
CA LEU A 94 4.21 2.54 2.08
C LEU A 94 4.09 3.20 3.45
N LYS A 95 4.01 4.53 3.51
CA LYS A 95 3.79 5.28 4.75
C LYS A 95 2.46 4.88 5.41
N ALA A 96 1.39 4.78 4.63
CA ALA A 96 0.08 4.36 5.12
C ALA A 96 0.08 2.91 5.63
N PHE A 97 0.79 2.00 4.93
CA PHE A 97 0.98 0.62 5.37
C PHE A 97 1.73 0.53 6.70
N ARG A 98 2.85 1.25 6.85
CA ARG A 98 3.59 1.32 8.12
C ARG A 98 2.72 1.85 9.25
N ALA A 99 1.96 2.91 9.01
CA ALA A 99 1.05 3.47 10.01
C ALA A 99 0.01 2.45 10.46
N MET A 100 -0.55 1.70 9.51
CA MET A 100 -1.52 0.64 9.74
C MET A 100 -0.90 -0.57 10.44
N ALA A 101 0.34 -0.95 10.16
CA ALA A 101 0.94 -2.13 10.77
C ALA A 101 1.16 -2.00 12.28
N ARG A 102 1.22 -0.77 12.81
CA ARG A 102 1.45 -0.53 14.24
C ARG A 102 0.30 -1.08 15.10
N GLY A 103 0.68 -1.85 16.12
CA GLY A 103 -0.25 -2.38 17.12
C GLY A 103 -1.16 -3.49 16.63
N ARG A 104 -0.88 -4.13 15.49
CA ARG A 104 -1.67 -5.24 14.94
C ARG A 104 -0.81 -6.27 14.23
N THR A 105 -1.35 -7.47 14.03
CA THR A 105 -0.71 -8.48 13.20
C THR A 105 -0.95 -8.16 11.73
N THR A 106 0.12 -7.95 10.96
CA THR A 106 0.01 -7.61 9.54
C THR A 106 0.76 -8.62 8.70
N LEU A 107 0.07 -9.22 7.73
CA LEU A 107 0.67 -10.06 6.70
C LEU A 107 0.68 -9.29 5.38
N VAL A 108 1.86 -9.11 4.80
CA VAL A 108 2.01 -8.47 3.48
C VAL A 108 2.59 -9.49 2.51
N ILE A 109 1.89 -9.69 1.40
CA ILE A 109 2.40 -10.41 0.23
C ILE A 109 2.94 -9.31 -0.70
N ALA A 110 4.26 -9.21 -0.81
CA ALA A 110 4.91 -8.15 -1.56
C ALA A 110 5.65 -8.68 -2.77
N HIS A 111 5.51 -7.96 -3.89
CA HIS A 111 6.36 -8.12 -5.06
C HIS A 111 7.51 -7.11 -5.09
N ARG A 112 7.41 -6.02 -4.33
CA ARG A 112 8.47 -5.03 -4.14
C ARG A 112 9.10 -5.21 -2.77
N LEU A 113 10.41 -5.46 -2.76
CA LEU A 113 11.09 -5.79 -1.52
C LEU A 113 11.26 -4.58 -0.60
N SER A 114 11.26 -3.37 -1.14
CA SER A 114 11.25 -2.11 -0.38
C SER A 114 10.05 -1.98 0.57
N THR A 115 8.94 -2.67 0.28
CA THR A 115 7.77 -2.73 1.16
C THR A 115 7.98 -3.58 2.41
N ILE A 116 8.88 -4.57 2.35
CA ILE A 116 9.04 -5.60 3.39
C ILE A 116 10.39 -5.55 4.12
N SER A 117 11.29 -4.62 3.76
CA SER A 117 12.58 -4.45 4.43
C SER A 117 12.43 -4.17 5.94
N ASP A 118 11.35 -3.52 6.34
CA ASP A 118 11.06 -3.15 7.72
C ASP A 118 10.21 -4.19 8.46
N ALA A 119 9.92 -5.35 7.84
CA ALA A 119 9.09 -6.37 8.46
C ALA A 119 9.83 -7.06 9.61
N ASP A 120 9.10 -7.34 10.69
CA ASP A 120 9.62 -8.10 11.84
C ASP A 120 10.08 -9.51 11.44
N LYS A 121 9.46 -10.07 10.39
CA LYS A 121 9.77 -11.39 9.83
C LYS A 121 9.37 -11.46 8.36
N ILE A 122 10.29 -11.95 7.54
CA ILE A 122 10.11 -12.21 6.12
C ILE A 122 10.06 -13.73 5.91
N ILE A 123 9.14 -14.17 5.05
CA ILE A 123 8.99 -15.57 4.64
C ILE A 123 9.12 -15.61 3.12
N TYR A 124 10.19 -16.24 2.63
CA TYR A 124 10.40 -16.46 1.20
C TYR A 124 9.80 -17.81 0.80
N LEU A 125 8.82 -17.76 -0.10
CA LEU A 125 8.17 -18.95 -0.64
C LEU A 125 8.78 -19.33 -1.99
N LYS A 126 9.11 -20.61 -2.16
CA LYS A 126 9.52 -21.20 -3.45
C LYS A 126 8.80 -22.52 -3.65
N GLU A 127 8.16 -22.69 -4.80
CA GLU A 127 7.47 -23.94 -5.19
C GLU A 127 6.47 -24.43 -4.11
N GLY A 128 5.74 -23.49 -3.50
CA GLY A 128 4.75 -23.78 -2.46
C GLY A 128 5.32 -24.15 -1.09
N LYS A 129 6.63 -24.00 -0.87
CA LYS A 129 7.31 -24.27 0.41
C LYS A 129 8.02 -23.03 0.93
N ILE A 130 8.17 -22.94 2.25
CA ILE A 130 9.03 -21.94 2.89
C ILE A 130 10.48 -22.34 2.60
N ALA A 131 11.15 -21.55 1.76
CA ALA A 131 12.55 -21.77 1.43
C ALA A 131 13.47 -21.02 2.41
N GLU A 132 13.08 -19.81 2.80
CA GLU A 132 13.83 -18.99 3.76
C GLU A 132 12.88 -18.23 4.68
N MET A 133 13.34 -17.96 5.90
CA MET A 133 12.64 -17.14 6.88
C MET A 133 13.67 -16.45 7.78
N GLY A 134 13.39 -15.21 8.17
CA GLY A 134 14.25 -14.40 9.03
C GLY A 134 13.88 -12.92 8.95
N THR A 135 14.65 -12.07 9.62
CA THR A 135 14.62 -10.62 9.40
C THR A 135 15.29 -10.26 8.07
N HIS A 136 15.06 -9.03 7.59
CA HIS A 136 15.75 -8.53 6.39
C HIS A 136 17.27 -8.67 6.48
N ALA A 137 17.86 -8.26 7.61
CA ALA A 137 19.30 -8.34 7.83
C ALA A 137 19.81 -9.80 7.83
N GLU A 138 19.16 -10.69 8.58
CA GLU A 138 19.53 -12.12 8.64
C GLU A 138 19.47 -12.80 7.27
N LEU A 139 18.50 -12.42 6.43
CA LEU A 139 18.34 -13.00 5.10
C LEU A 139 19.36 -12.45 4.10
N LEU A 140 19.83 -11.21 4.25
CA LEU A 140 20.88 -10.62 3.42
C LEU A 140 22.29 -11.17 3.74
N GLU A 141 22.53 -11.58 4.99
CA GLU A 141 23.81 -12.16 5.41
C GLU A 141 24.05 -13.58 4.86
N LYS A 142 22.99 -14.28 4.44
CA LYS A 142 23.10 -15.63 3.88
C LYS A 142 23.85 -15.62 2.55
N GLU A 143 25.05 -16.20 2.55
CA GLU A 143 25.78 -16.46 1.31
C GLU A 143 24.94 -17.33 0.37
N ARG A 144 24.75 -16.86 -0.87
CA ARG A 144 23.89 -17.51 -1.88
C ARG A 144 22.43 -17.70 -1.45
N GLY A 145 21.92 -16.85 -0.55
CA GLY A 145 20.50 -16.83 -0.18
C GLY A 145 19.59 -16.40 -1.35
N LEU A 146 18.44 -17.05 -1.46
CA LEU A 146 17.40 -16.75 -2.46
C LEU A 146 16.80 -15.37 -2.24
N TYR A 147 16.56 -14.99 -0.99
CA TYR A 147 16.09 -13.65 -0.67
C TYR A 147 17.09 -12.58 -1.11
N ARG A 148 18.37 -12.78 -0.79
CA ARG A 148 19.45 -11.87 -1.18
C ARG A 148 19.55 -11.70 -2.69
N ALA A 149 19.52 -12.80 -3.45
CA ALA A 149 19.57 -12.75 -4.91
C ALA A 149 18.37 -11.99 -5.50
N LEU A 150 17.17 -12.17 -4.94
CA LEU A 150 15.99 -11.40 -5.35
C LEU A 150 16.14 -9.91 -5.02
N TRP A 151 16.67 -9.58 -3.83
CA TRP A 151 16.93 -8.20 -3.41
C TRP A 151 17.89 -7.48 -4.35
N GLU A 152 19.04 -8.08 -4.62
CA GLU A 152 20.05 -7.51 -5.52
C GLU A 152 19.48 -7.29 -6.94
N SER A 153 18.66 -8.23 -7.44
CA SER A 153 18.01 -8.10 -8.75
C SER A 153 17.00 -6.94 -8.82
N GLN A 154 16.20 -6.70 -7.77
CA GLN A 154 15.23 -5.61 -7.77
C GLN A 154 15.90 -4.24 -7.64
N GLN A 155 16.98 -4.13 -6.86
CA GLN A 155 17.75 -2.89 -6.75
C GLN A 155 18.35 -2.45 -8.10
N HIS A 156 18.77 -3.40 -8.94
CA HIS A 156 19.21 -3.07 -10.31
C HIS A 156 18.08 -2.58 -11.21
N GLN A 157 16.89 -3.18 -11.13
CA GLN A 157 15.72 -2.74 -11.91
C GLN A 157 15.27 -1.32 -11.53
N GLU A 158 15.21 -1.01 -10.23
CA GLU A 158 14.83 0.32 -9.75
C GLU A 158 15.82 1.40 -10.21
N GLN A 159 17.11 1.08 -10.31
CA GLN A 159 18.14 2.00 -10.82
C GLN A 159 18.03 2.25 -12.32
N GLU A 160 17.72 1.22 -13.12
CA GLU A 160 17.52 1.35 -14.57
C GLU A 160 16.25 2.17 -14.91
N GLU A 161 15.17 2.00 -14.14
CA GLU A 161 13.95 2.81 -14.26
C GLU A 161 14.19 4.28 -13.91
N ALA A 162 14.96 4.57 -12.85
CA ALA A 162 15.28 5.94 -12.45
C ALA A 162 16.17 6.70 -13.47
N VAL A 163 17.02 5.98 -14.21
CA VAL A 163 17.88 6.57 -15.25
C VAL A 163 17.12 6.83 -16.56
N SER A 164 16.00 6.15 -16.79
CA SER A 164 15.22 6.22 -18.03
C SER A 164 14.07 7.23 -18.02
N THR A 165 13.72 7.83 -16.88
CA THR A 165 12.79 8.97 -16.82
C THR A 165 13.50 10.28 -17.19
N PRO A 166 13.20 10.91 -18.35
CA PRO A 166 13.78 12.21 -18.68
C PRO A 166 13.24 13.27 -17.73
N ASP A 167 14.11 14.16 -17.26
CA ASP A 167 13.76 15.34 -16.48
C ASP A 167 12.87 16.27 -17.33
N LEU A 168 11.55 16.08 -17.26
CA LEU A 168 10.55 17.00 -17.80
C LEU A 168 10.27 18.11 -16.77
N THR A 169 11.32 18.77 -16.29
CA THR A 169 11.20 20.11 -15.72
C THR A 169 12.28 21.00 -16.31
N LEU A 170 11.92 21.75 -17.36
CA LEU A 170 12.37 23.12 -17.67
C LEU A 170 11.76 23.54 -19.02
N SER A 171 10.63 24.26 -18.95
CA SER A 171 10.13 25.22 -19.95
C SER A 171 8.97 26.00 -19.35
#